data_AF-A0A928L3Q4-F1
#
_entry.id   AF-A0A928L3Q4-F1
#
_cell.length_a   1.000
_cell.length_b   1.000
_cell.length_c   1.000
_cell.angle_alpha   90.00
_cell.angle_beta   90.00
_cell.angle_gamma   90.00
#
_symmetry.space_group_name_H-M   'P 1'
#
loop_
_entity.id
_entity.type
_entity.pdbx_description
1 polymer ?
#
loop_
_entity_poly.entity_id
_entity_poly.type
_entity_poly.pdbx_seq_one_letter_code
_entity_poly.pdbx_strand_id
1 'polypeptide(L)'
;MMTMKKIISIITSLVMTMLLISAFSLIGSAEDITENGITFSISNGTATVYDVEENIADLVIPEYVGENRVEKILLPEKEHNFTTITIPASIKTVCLYKCSNLTDFYVDEANENYCSVDGVLYSKDMKTLIFYPPARTKTTFTVPDCVEKIGEHIEFEYTGFSYAVNLKEIILPEGLIKIDDCAFAYCTFETIELPKSLIDLGGSAFACNLNLREITIPENVEYFIEPFYGCDNLETLILLREININLYQSLGELKDWNYLHLLHEHPTEVTVYVTDNRLALYSEVAEFWQNTASTILPLSEIPKDIIAGDVNYDQTLSISDIIMLQKGLANYDCVKMWKAGDMDGNEDVNIFDLIIMKREIINSLS
;
A
#
# COMPACT_ATOMS: atom_id res chain seq x y z
N MET A 1 -32.38 14.50 -15.98
CA MET A 1 -32.86 13.47 -15.04
C MET A 1 -31.63 12.95 -14.31
N MET A 2 -31.36 13.49 -13.12
CA MET A 2 -30.17 13.17 -12.34
C MET A 2 -30.27 11.69 -11.93
N THR A 3 -29.30 10.87 -12.36
CA THR A 3 -29.36 9.41 -12.20
C THR A 3 -29.36 9.03 -10.72
N MET A 4 -30.18 8.04 -10.33
CA MET A 4 -30.30 7.57 -8.94
C MET A 4 -28.96 7.24 -8.28
N LYS A 5 -27.92 6.89 -9.07
CA LYS A 5 -26.54 6.66 -8.59
C LYS A 5 -25.90 7.92 -7.97
N LYS A 6 -26.12 9.12 -8.53
CA LYS A 6 -25.63 10.38 -7.92
C LYS A 6 -26.37 10.73 -6.63
N ILE A 7 -27.64 10.35 -6.52
CA ILE A 7 -28.44 10.56 -5.31
C ILE A 7 -27.99 9.61 -4.20
N ILE A 8 -27.62 8.36 -4.49
CA ILE A 8 -27.13 7.39 -3.49
C ILE A 8 -25.72 7.75 -2.97
N SER A 9 -24.82 8.26 -3.82
CA SER A 9 -23.49 8.76 -3.40
C SER A 9 -23.58 10.04 -2.54
N ILE A 10 -24.50 10.95 -2.87
CA ILE A 10 -24.76 12.14 -2.05
C ILE A 10 -25.47 11.78 -0.74
N ILE A 11 -26.39 10.80 -0.75
CA ILE A 11 -27.08 10.32 0.45
C ILE A 11 -26.12 9.54 1.38
N THR A 12 -25.17 8.76 0.86
CA THR A 12 -24.15 8.11 1.71
C THR A 12 -23.22 9.14 2.36
N SER A 13 -22.85 10.21 1.66
CA SER A 13 -22.11 11.35 2.21
C SER A 13 -22.93 12.18 3.24
N LEU A 14 -24.23 12.41 3.01
CA LEU A 14 -25.10 13.12 3.97
C LEU A 14 -25.52 12.26 5.17
N VAL A 15 -25.67 10.95 5.02
CA VAL A 15 -26.00 10.03 6.12
C VAL A 15 -24.77 9.77 7.00
N MET A 16 -23.56 9.84 6.43
CA MET A 16 -22.29 9.76 7.18
C MET A 16 -22.03 10.97 8.08
N THR A 17 -22.36 12.19 7.61
CA THR A 17 -22.30 13.40 8.45
C THR A 17 -23.34 13.40 9.58
N MET A 18 -24.50 12.75 9.41
CA MET A 18 -25.48 12.57 10.50
C MET A 18 -25.06 11.49 11.52
N LEU A 19 -24.30 10.46 11.11
CA LEU A 19 -23.84 9.41 12.02
C LEU A 19 -22.70 9.88 12.94
N LEU A 20 -21.82 10.77 12.48
CA LEU A 20 -20.81 11.43 13.32
C LEU A 20 -21.43 12.37 14.37
N ILE A 21 -22.53 13.05 14.04
CA ILE A 21 -23.31 13.81 15.05
C ILE A 21 -23.96 12.86 16.08
N SER A 22 -24.32 11.64 15.67
CA SER A 22 -24.97 10.68 16.57
C SER A 22 -24.00 9.91 17.49
N ALA A 23 -22.74 9.69 17.09
CA ALA A 23 -21.70 9.18 17.98
C ALA A 23 -21.26 10.24 19.02
N PHE A 24 -21.42 11.53 18.70
CA PHE A 24 -21.27 12.63 19.65
C PHE A 24 -22.50 12.84 20.56
N SER A 25 -23.61 12.14 20.32
CA SER A 25 -24.87 12.41 21.03
C SER A 25 -25.07 11.65 22.34
N LEU A 26 -24.06 10.91 22.84
CA LEU A 26 -24.18 10.14 24.09
C LEU A 26 -22.87 10.06 24.88
N ILE A 27 -22.19 11.19 25.10
CA ILE A 27 -21.11 11.30 26.11
C ILE A 27 -21.33 12.62 26.86
N GLY A 28 -21.27 12.57 28.20
CA GLY A 28 -21.44 13.73 29.07
C GLY A 28 -20.52 14.88 28.65
N SER A 29 -20.96 16.12 28.92
CA SER A 29 -20.33 17.37 28.47
C SER A 29 -18.80 17.30 28.55
N ALA A 30 -18.14 17.07 27.42
CA ALA A 30 -16.71 17.24 27.33
C ALA A 30 -16.42 18.72 27.62
N GLU A 31 -15.54 18.95 28.60
CA GLU A 31 -15.03 20.29 28.83
C GLU A 31 -13.86 20.49 27.87
N ASP A 32 -13.88 21.61 27.15
CA ASP A 32 -12.80 21.96 26.25
C ASP A 32 -11.89 22.98 26.92
N ILE A 33 -10.58 22.74 26.86
CA ILE A 33 -9.54 23.62 27.38
C ILE A 33 -8.65 24.03 26.22
N THR A 34 -8.43 25.34 26.04
CA THR A 34 -7.43 25.85 25.10
C THR A 34 -6.24 26.40 25.89
N GLU A 35 -5.04 25.88 25.62
CA GLU A 35 -3.80 26.36 26.20
C GLU A 35 -2.73 26.49 25.11
N ASN A 36 -2.07 27.65 25.04
CA ASN A 36 -1.02 27.94 24.05
C ASN A 36 -1.44 27.68 22.59
N GLY A 37 -2.71 27.93 22.26
CA GLY A 37 -3.26 27.73 20.92
C GLY A 37 -3.52 26.26 20.54
N ILE A 38 -3.44 25.34 21.50
CA ILE A 38 -3.84 23.94 21.35
C ILE A 38 -5.14 23.75 22.12
N THR A 39 -6.16 23.18 21.47
CA THR A 39 -7.44 22.89 22.11
C THR A 39 -7.58 21.41 22.41
N PHE A 40 -7.96 21.11 23.65
CA PHE A 40 -8.05 19.79 24.23
C PHE A 40 -9.49 19.50 24.65
N SER A 41 -9.96 18.29 24.35
CA SER A 41 -11.23 17.77 24.82
C SER A 41 -10.97 16.86 26.02
N ILE A 42 -11.63 17.15 27.13
CA ILE A 42 -11.44 16.42 28.39
C ILE A 42 -12.56 15.40 28.57
N SER A 43 -12.17 14.15 28.76
CA SER A 43 -13.09 13.06 29.07
C SER A 43 -12.43 12.06 30.01
N ASN A 44 -13.13 11.72 31.10
CA ASN A 44 -12.70 10.73 32.09
C ASN A 44 -11.27 10.92 32.63
N GLY A 45 -10.86 12.18 32.85
CA GLY A 45 -9.53 12.51 33.39
C GLY A 45 -8.37 12.44 32.36
N THR A 46 -8.70 12.26 31.08
CA THR A 46 -7.75 12.28 29.97
C THR A 46 -8.05 13.42 29.02
N ALA A 47 -7.01 13.96 28.40
CA ALA A 47 -7.10 15.02 27.41
C ALA A 47 -6.77 14.47 26.01
N THR A 48 -7.54 14.94 25.02
CA THR A 48 -7.32 14.65 23.59
C THR A 48 -7.11 15.96 22.85
N VAL A 49 -6.00 16.11 22.14
CA VAL A 49 -5.78 17.26 21.24
C VAL A 49 -6.75 17.15 20.08
N TYR A 50 -7.52 18.21 19.81
CA TYR A 50 -8.51 18.20 18.72
C TYR A 50 -8.50 19.43 17.80
N ASP A 51 -7.84 20.54 18.19
CA ASP A 51 -7.61 21.67 17.27
C ASP A 51 -6.29 22.36 17.63
N VAL A 52 -5.69 22.99 16.62
CA VAL A 52 -4.42 23.71 16.72
C VAL A 52 -4.56 24.99 15.93
N GLU A 53 -4.28 26.13 16.56
CA GLU A 53 -4.34 27.44 15.91
C GLU A 53 -3.36 27.55 14.74
N GLU A 54 -3.76 28.27 13.69
CA GLU A 54 -3.04 28.33 12.40
C GLU A 54 -1.65 28.97 12.48
N ASN A 55 -1.37 29.75 13.54
CA ASN A 55 -0.08 30.41 13.77
C ASN A 55 0.98 29.50 14.41
N ILE A 56 0.63 28.26 14.78
CA ILE A 56 1.57 27.30 15.34
C ILE A 56 2.31 26.61 14.20
N ALA A 57 3.60 26.92 14.06
CA ALA A 57 4.50 26.24 13.12
C ALA A 57 5.12 24.97 13.74
N ASP A 58 5.54 25.04 15.00
CA ASP A 58 6.13 23.93 15.74
C ASP A 58 5.17 23.50 16.86
N LEU A 59 4.48 22.39 16.66
CA LEU A 59 3.48 21.89 17.59
C LEU A 59 4.15 21.06 18.69
N VAL A 60 4.18 21.58 19.91
CA VAL A 60 4.70 20.84 21.07
C VAL A 60 3.54 20.42 21.96
N ILE A 61 3.23 19.12 21.98
CA ILE A 61 2.14 18.60 22.79
C ILE A 61 2.62 18.45 24.24
N PRO A 62 1.91 19.03 25.23
CA PRO A 62 2.29 18.89 26.64
C PRO A 62 1.89 17.51 27.19
N GLU A 63 2.59 17.04 28.23
CA GLU A 63 2.22 15.79 28.94
C GLU A 63 0.87 15.92 29.68
N TYR A 64 0.54 17.13 30.14
CA TYR A 64 -0.69 17.45 30.88
C TYR A 64 -1.30 18.79 30.43
N VAL A 65 -2.62 18.89 30.54
CA VAL A 65 -3.38 20.15 30.50
C VAL A 65 -4.22 20.25 31.78
N GLY A 66 -3.86 21.19 32.66
CA GLY A 66 -4.34 21.18 34.04
C GLY A 66 -3.96 19.88 34.77
N GLU A 67 -4.95 19.18 35.31
CA GLU A 67 -4.75 17.87 35.98
C GLU A 67 -4.91 16.67 35.03
N ASN A 68 -5.28 16.92 33.76
CA ASN A 68 -5.61 15.87 32.80
C ASN A 68 -4.39 15.49 31.98
N ARG A 69 -4.09 14.18 31.89
CA ARG A 69 -2.98 13.67 31.09
C ARG A 69 -3.36 13.66 29.60
N VAL A 70 -2.50 14.17 28.73
CA VAL A 70 -2.76 14.22 27.28
C VAL A 70 -2.38 12.88 26.67
N GLU A 71 -3.34 12.07 26.25
CA GLU A 71 -3.05 10.71 25.79
C GLU A 71 -3.31 10.49 24.30
N LYS A 72 -3.99 11.42 23.63
CA LYS A 72 -4.41 11.26 22.25
C LYS A 72 -4.25 12.55 21.46
N ILE A 73 -3.91 12.39 20.18
CA ILE A 73 -3.96 13.44 19.17
C ILE A 73 -4.98 13.00 18.14
N LEU A 74 -6.12 13.69 18.04
CA LEU A 74 -7.19 13.40 17.08
C LEU A 74 -7.57 14.70 16.37
N LEU A 75 -6.79 15.09 15.36
CA LEU A 75 -7.05 16.31 14.59
C LEU A 75 -8.09 16.00 13.48
N PRO A 76 -9.27 16.65 13.45
CA PRO A 76 -10.32 16.39 12.47
C PRO A 76 -9.99 16.98 11.09
N GLU A 77 -10.89 16.82 10.09
CA GLU A 77 -10.69 17.18 8.67
C GLU A 77 -10.56 18.69 8.32
N LYS A 78 -9.91 19.49 9.18
CA LYS A 78 -9.47 20.86 8.90
C LYS A 78 -7.98 20.83 8.57
N GLU A 79 -7.53 21.71 7.67
CA GLU A 79 -6.10 21.83 7.39
C GLU A 79 -5.36 22.42 8.61
N HIS A 80 -4.23 21.83 8.96
CA HIS A 80 -3.34 22.32 10.01
C HIS A 80 -1.96 22.69 9.43
N ASN A 81 -1.45 23.87 9.82
CA ASN A 81 -0.30 24.50 9.19
C ASN A 81 1.06 24.19 9.85
N PHE A 82 1.08 23.44 10.95
CA PHE A 82 2.34 23.14 11.63
C PHE A 82 3.24 22.28 10.75
N THR A 83 4.54 22.59 10.79
CA THR A 83 5.59 21.92 10.02
C THR A 83 6.29 20.84 10.83
N THR A 84 6.24 20.91 12.16
CA THR A 84 6.79 19.87 13.05
C THR A 84 5.83 19.57 14.20
N ILE A 85 5.93 18.35 14.74
CA ILE A 85 5.19 17.93 15.94
C ILE A 85 6.10 17.21 16.93
N THR A 86 6.02 17.59 18.21
CA THR A 86 6.68 16.92 19.33
C THR A 86 5.65 16.16 20.15
N ILE A 87 5.82 14.84 20.22
CA ILE A 87 4.95 13.86 20.88
C ILE A 87 5.56 13.48 22.23
N PRO A 88 4.89 13.79 23.37
CA PRO A 88 5.39 13.46 24.70
C PRO A 88 5.18 11.97 25.04
N ALA A 89 5.70 11.53 26.19
CA ALA A 89 5.64 10.14 26.64
C ALA A 89 4.20 9.64 26.87
N SER A 90 3.25 10.55 27.11
CA SER A 90 1.85 10.21 27.36
C SER A 90 1.03 9.75 26.17
N ILE A 91 1.45 10.05 24.94
CA ILE A 91 0.63 9.80 23.76
C ILE A 91 0.57 8.29 23.44
N LYS A 92 -0.67 7.82 23.29
CA LYS A 92 -1.05 6.44 22.96
C LYS A 92 -1.73 6.32 21.59
N THR A 93 -2.21 7.43 21.03
CA THR A 93 -2.91 7.45 19.74
C THR A 93 -2.58 8.74 19.01
N VAL A 94 -2.18 8.61 17.74
CA VAL A 94 -1.89 9.72 16.84
C VAL A 94 -2.77 9.56 15.61
N CYS A 95 -3.67 10.52 15.39
CA CYS A 95 -4.49 10.65 14.20
C CYS A 95 -4.35 12.08 13.67
N LEU A 96 -3.79 12.23 12.47
CA LEU A 96 -3.44 13.50 11.84
C LEU A 96 -4.13 13.63 10.48
N TYR A 97 -5.25 14.33 10.46
CA TYR A 97 -5.92 14.67 9.21
C TYR A 97 -5.37 15.97 8.66
N LYS A 98 -5.17 16.03 7.34
CA LYS A 98 -4.82 17.26 6.59
C LYS A 98 -3.68 18.08 7.23
N CYS A 99 -2.56 17.41 7.46
CA CYS A 99 -1.31 18.02 7.94
C CYS A 99 -0.30 18.10 6.78
N SER A 100 -0.67 18.77 5.67
CA SER A 100 0.10 18.71 4.41
C SER A 100 1.48 19.38 4.48
N ASN A 101 1.68 20.27 5.46
CA ASN A 101 2.94 20.99 5.69
C ASN A 101 3.92 20.26 6.62
N LEU A 102 3.53 19.10 7.18
CA LEU A 102 4.35 18.38 8.15
C LEU A 102 5.62 17.83 7.50
N THR A 103 6.77 18.12 8.13
CA THR A 103 8.11 17.73 7.68
C THR A 103 8.76 16.71 8.61
N ASP A 104 8.54 16.83 9.92
CA ASP A 104 9.21 16.01 10.92
C ASP A 104 8.36 15.74 12.17
N PHE A 105 8.49 14.52 12.68
CA PHE A 105 8.08 14.11 14.02
C PHE A 105 9.27 14.14 14.98
N TYR A 106 9.01 14.53 16.22
CA TYR A 106 9.89 14.31 17.36
C TYR A 106 9.10 13.55 18.42
N VAL A 107 9.69 12.48 18.99
CA VAL A 107 9.01 11.65 19.97
C VAL A 107 9.90 11.54 21.21
N ASP A 108 9.32 11.76 22.38
CA ASP A 108 10.01 11.58 23.66
C ASP A 108 10.51 10.12 23.80
N GLU A 109 11.73 9.94 24.27
CA GLU A 109 12.35 8.62 24.41
C GLU A 109 11.57 7.68 25.33
N ALA A 110 10.85 8.24 26.32
CA ALA A 110 10.02 7.50 27.25
C ALA A 110 8.64 7.13 26.69
N ASN A 111 8.28 7.57 25.48
CA ASN A 111 7.04 7.12 24.84
C ASN A 111 7.11 5.60 24.58
N GLU A 112 6.12 4.87 25.08
CA GLU A 112 6.06 3.40 25.01
C GLU A 112 5.41 2.88 23.72
N ASN A 113 4.73 3.74 22.95
CA ASN A 113 3.96 3.36 21.76
C ASN A 113 4.67 3.72 20.45
N TYR A 114 5.40 4.84 20.46
CA TYR A 114 5.96 5.44 19.27
C TYR A 114 7.45 5.75 19.43
N CYS A 115 8.13 5.84 18.30
CA CYS A 115 9.43 6.49 18.20
C CYS A 115 9.52 7.25 16.88
N SER A 116 10.53 8.13 16.76
CA SER A 116 10.84 8.75 15.49
C SER A 116 12.29 8.50 15.09
N VAL A 117 12.48 8.19 13.81
CA VAL A 117 13.79 8.02 13.19
C VAL A 117 13.83 8.91 11.96
N ASP A 118 14.81 9.81 11.89
CA ASP A 118 14.97 10.78 10.79
C ASP A 118 13.68 11.60 10.54
N GLY A 119 12.89 11.90 11.58
CA GLY A 119 11.66 12.68 11.46
C GLY A 119 10.44 11.91 10.94
N VAL A 120 10.54 10.60 10.72
CA VAL A 120 9.41 9.71 10.37
C VAL A 120 8.87 9.03 11.63
N LEU A 121 7.55 8.81 11.71
CA LEU A 121 6.89 8.18 12.85
C LEU A 121 6.80 6.66 12.68
N TYR A 122 7.23 5.94 13.71
CA TYR A 122 7.18 4.47 13.79
C TYR A 122 6.50 4.01 15.08
N SER A 123 6.08 2.75 15.09
CA SER A 123 5.82 2.04 16.34
C SER A 123 7.10 1.95 17.18
N LYS A 124 6.96 1.83 18.51
CA LYS A 124 8.12 1.79 19.42
C LYS A 124 9.11 0.66 19.11
N ASP A 125 8.60 -0.47 18.64
CA ASP A 125 9.39 -1.65 18.24
C ASP A 125 9.96 -1.55 16.81
N MET A 126 9.73 -0.44 16.11
CA MET A 126 10.12 -0.19 14.72
C MET A 126 9.51 -1.15 13.70
N LYS A 127 8.53 -1.98 14.08
CA LYS A 127 7.88 -2.94 13.16
C LYS A 127 6.90 -2.29 12.19
N THR A 128 6.36 -1.13 12.53
CA THR A 128 5.41 -0.39 11.69
C THR A 128 5.93 1.00 11.38
N LEU A 129 6.03 1.36 10.09
CA LEU A 129 6.12 2.75 9.66
C LEU A 129 4.71 3.33 9.64
N ILE A 130 4.43 4.23 10.57
CA ILE A 130 3.08 4.74 10.81
C ILE A 130 2.81 5.97 9.94
N PHE A 131 3.74 6.92 9.91
CA PHE A 131 3.52 8.18 9.20
C PHE A 131 4.81 8.76 8.66
N TYR A 132 4.88 8.91 7.35
CA TYR A 132 5.89 9.65 6.62
C TYR A 132 5.36 11.08 6.35
N PRO A 133 6.03 12.12 6.85
CA PRO A 133 5.55 13.49 6.66
C PRO A 133 5.48 13.94 5.18
N PRO A 134 4.33 14.43 4.69
CA PRO A 134 4.10 14.69 3.26
C PRO A 134 4.91 15.85 2.69
N ALA A 135 5.31 16.85 3.50
CA ALA A 135 6.09 17.99 3.03
C ALA A 135 7.60 17.74 2.99
N ARG A 136 8.07 16.53 3.32
CA ARG A 136 9.50 16.20 3.20
C ARG A 136 9.96 16.38 1.76
N THR A 137 11.17 16.90 1.61
CA THR A 137 11.76 17.25 0.32
C THR A 137 12.67 16.15 -0.25
N LYS A 138 12.91 15.07 0.53
CA LYS A 138 13.73 13.94 0.08
C LYS A 138 13.04 13.24 -1.08
N THR A 139 13.81 12.95 -2.13
CA THR A 139 13.32 12.25 -3.33
C THR A 139 13.51 10.73 -3.25
N THR A 140 14.28 10.26 -2.28
CA THR A 140 14.55 8.83 -2.07
C THR A 140 14.36 8.48 -0.60
N PHE A 141 13.92 7.25 -0.31
CA PHE A 141 13.80 6.75 1.05
C PHE A 141 14.02 5.23 1.12
N THR A 142 14.82 4.79 2.08
CA THR A 142 15.00 3.38 2.38
C THR A 142 14.25 3.07 3.67
N VAL A 143 13.23 2.23 3.57
CA VAL A 143 12.50 1.74 4.74
C VAL A 143 13.40 0.77 5.52
N PRO A 144 13.57 0.93 6.85
CA PRO A 144 14.47 0.07 7.62
C PRO A 144 14.11 -1.42 7.54
N ASP A 145 15.11 -2.29 7.46
CA ASP A 145 14.97 -3.76 7.29
C ASP A 145 14.08 -4.45 8.33
N CYS A 146 13.93 -3.86 9.52
CA CYS A 146 13.12 -4.44 10.59
C CYS A 146 11.61 -4.15 10.46
N VAL A 147 11.20 -3.26 9.56
CA VAL A 147 9.80 -2.89 9.32
C VAL A 147 9.08 -4.02 8.61
N GLU A 148 7.96 -4.45 9.19
CA GLU A 148 7.10 -5.53 8.68
C GLU A 148 5.77 -4.97 8.15
N LYS A 149 5.41 -3.74 8.51
CA LYS A 149 4.16 -3.08 8.13
C LYS A 149 4.36 -1.61 7.74
N ILE A 150 3.66 -1.16 6.70
CA ILE A 150 3.55 0.27 6.34
C ILE A 150 2.09 0.70 6.46
N GLY A 151 1.88 1.82 7.16
CA GLY A 151 0.57 2.35 7.47
C GLY A 151 -0.07 1.68 8.69
N GLU A 152 -1.12 2.31 9.17
CA GLU A 152 -1.98 1.84 10.23
C GLU A 152 -3.44 2.10 9.82
N HIS A 153 -4.26 1.05 9.81
CA HIS A 153 -5.69 1.17 9.61
C HIS A 153 -6.33 1.91 10.78
N ILE A 154 -6.59 3.18 10.55
CA ILE A 154 -7.41 4.03 11.40
C ILE A 154 -8.57 4.45 10.52
N GLU A 155 -9.81 4.21 10.98
CA GLU A 155 -11.01 4.47 10.18
C GLU A 155 -10.95 5.89 9.57
N PHE A 156 -10.97 5.94 8.23
CA PHE A 156 -10.97 7.17 7.41
C PHE A 156 -9.66 7.98 7.39
N GLU A 157 -8.53 7.43 7.85
CA GLU A 157 -7.24 8.14 7.87
C GLU A 157 -6.26 7.69 6.78
N TYR A 158 -5.43 8.63 6.33
CA TYR A 158 -4.30 8.41 5.43
C TYR A 158 -2.99 8.30 6.22
N THR A 159 -2.43 7.10 6.33
CA THR A 159 -1.17 6.84 7.03
C THR A 159 -0.10 6.33 6.06
N GLY A 160 1.06 5.91 6.57
CA GLY A 160 2.18 5.44 5.75
C GLY A 160 2.85 6.58 5.00
N PHE A 161 2.92 6.47 3.67
CA PHE A 161 3.49 7.43 2.73
C PHE A 161 2.46 8.30 2.01
N SER A 162 1.19 8.28 2.43
CA SER A 162 0.14 9.08 1.80
C SER A 162 0.58 10.54 1.57
N TYR A 163 0.35 11.05 0.35
CA TYR A 163 0.72 12.40 -0.08
C TYR A 163 2.24 12.71 -0.10
N ALA A 164 3.13 11.72 -0.08
CA ALA A 164 4.57 11.91 -0.24
C ALA A 164 4.96 12.27 -1.70
N VAL A 165 4.47 13.41 -2.21
CA VAL A 165 4.58 13.82 -3.62
C VAL A 165 6.02 14.10 -4.09
N ASN A 166 6.93 14.39 -3.16
CA ASN A 166 8.34 14.61 -3.47
C ASN A 166 9.14 13.31 -3.56
N LEU A 167 8.66 12.23 -2.94
CA LEU A 167 9.33 10.94 -2.93
C LEU A 167 9.15 10.27 -4.31
N LYS A 168 10.27 9.94 -4.96
CA LYS A 168 10.32 9.37 -6.32
C LYS A 168 10.81 7.93 -6.33
N GLU A 169 11.65 7.57 -5.36
CA GLU A 169 12.18 6.22 -5.20
C GLU A 169 12.02 5.79 -3.75
N ILE A 170 11.54 4.56 -3.57
CA ILE A 170 11.44 3.93 -2.26
C ILE A 170 11.99 2.52 -2.33
N ILE A 171 12.84 2.17 -1.36
CA ILE A 171 13.36 0.82 -1.19
C ILE A 171 12.62 0.20 -0.01
N LEU A 172 11.79 -0.81 -0.31
CA LEU A 172 11.02 -1.58 0.68
C LEU A 172 11.86 -2.77 1.16
N PRO A 173 11.76 -3.17 2.45
CA PRO A 173 12.55 -4.28 2.95
C PRO A 173 11.93 -5.62 2.53
N GLU A 174 12.77 -6.62 2.28
CA GLU A 174 12.36 -8.01 2.00
C GLU A 174 11.66 -8.70 3.20
N GLY A 175 11.56 -8.03 4.35
CA GLY A 175 10.78 -8.47 5.50
C GLY A 175 9.38 -7.85 5.57
N LEU A 176 8.99 -6.98 4.63
CA LEU A 176 7.69 -6.30 4.64
C LEU A 176 6.57 -7.31 4.34
N ILE A 177 5.63 -7.45 5.27
CA ILE A 177 4.52 -8.39 5.18
C ILE A 177 3.21 -7.70 4.78
N LYS A 178 3.03 -6.44 5.20
CA LYS A 178 1.76 -5.72 5.01
C LYS A 178 1.94 -4.26 4.57
N ILE A 179 1.14 -3.85 3.60
CA ILE A 179 0.88 -2.45 3.25
C ILE A 179 -0.59 -2.19 3.56
N ASP A 180 -0.88 -1.26 4.46
CA ASP A 180 -2.24 -0.96 4.91
C ASP A 180 -3.04 -0.10 3.90
N ASP A 181 -4.32 0.07 4.18
CA ASP A 181 -5.22 0.85 3.34
C ASP A 181 -4.68 2.26 3.07
N CYS A 182 -4.76 2.69 1.81
CA CYS A 182 -4.30 3.99 1.35
C CYS A 182 -2.83 4.35 1.67
N ALA A 183 -1.98 3.42 2.11
CA ALA A 183 -0.66 3.74 2.63
C ALA A 183 0.29 4.47 1.66
N PHE A 184 0.05 4.40 0.35
CA PHE A 184 0.77 5.13 -0.70
C PHE A 184 -0.17 6.01 -1.53
N ALA A 185 -1.36 6.35 -1.03
CA ALA A 185 -2.32 7.16 -1.77
C ALA A 185 -1.76 8.55 -2.09
N TYR A 186 -2.08 9.08 -3.27
CA TYR A 186 -1.62 10.39 -3.77
C TYR A 186 -0.10 10.57 -3.85
N CYS A 187 0.66 9.47 -3.83
CA CYS A 187 2.07 9.50 -4.20
C CYS A 187 2.24 9.71 -5.71
N THR A 188 3.49 9.87 -6.16
CA THR A 188 3.79 10.17 -7.58
C THR A 188 4.91 9.30 -8.13
N PHE A 189 5.00 8.06 -7.64
CA PHE A 189 5.93 7.05 -8.13
C PHE A 189 5.66 6.72 -9.60
N GLU A 190 6.72 6.55 -10.40
CA GLU A 190 6.60 6.02 -11.77
C GLU A 190 6.52 4.49 -11.76
N THR A 191 7.34 3.88 -10.89
CA THR A 191 7.36 2.45 -10.57
C THR A 191 7.58 2.28 -9.07
N ILE A 192 7.17 1.14 -8.52
CA ILE A 192 7.51 0.72 -7.16
C ILE A 192 7.71 -0.78 -7.13
N GLU A 193 8.83 -1.23 -6.57
CA GLU A 193 9.13 -2.64 -6.38
C GLU A 193 8.51 -3.12 -5.06
N LEU A 194 7.55 -4.04 -5.16
CA LEU A 194 6.94 -4.68 -3.99
C LEU A 194 7.76 -5.92 -3.61
N PRO A 195 8.12 -6.10 -2.32
CA PRO A 195 8.98 -7.20 -1.90
C PRO A 195 8.26 -8.54 -1.99
N LYS A 196 9.02 -9.62 -2.22
CA LYS A 196 8.46 -10.98 -2.40
C LYS A 196 7.75 -11.48 -1.14
N SER A 197 8.12 -10.95 0.03
CA SER A 197 7.53 -11.26 1.32
C SER A 197 6.13 -10.68 1.54
N LEU A 198 5.65 -9.76 0.69
CA LEU A 198 4.38 -9.07 0.88
C LEU A 198 3.21 -10.06 0.79
N ILE A 199 2.36 -10.06 1.82
CA ILE A 199 1.19 -10.95 1.93
C ILE A 199 -0.11 -10.16 1.83
N ASP A 200 -0.17 -8.98 2.46
CA ASP A 200 -1.39 -8.19 2.59
C ASP A 200 -1.22 -6.81 1.94
N LEU A 201 -2.07 -6.51 0.96
CA LEU A 201 -2.12 -5.24 0.26
C LEU A 201 -3.49 -4.59 0.44
N GLY A 202 -3.52 -3.55 1.26
CA GLY A 202 -4.72 -2.86 1.70
C GLY A 202 -5.54 -2.23 0.57
N GLY A 203 -6.77 -1.90 0.92
CA GLY A 203 -7.72 -1.24 0.06
C GLY A 203 -7.20 0.12 -0.41
N SER A 204 -7.28 0.41 -1.72
CA SER A 204 -6.79 1.68 -2.26
C SER A 204 -5.33 2.01 -1.89
N ALA A 205 -4.48 1.02 -1.57
CA ALA A 205 -3.11 1.23 -1.08
C ALA A 205 -2.30 2.23 -1.93
N PHE A 206 -2.45 2.20 -3.25
CA PHE A 206 -1.80 3.07 -4.23
C PHE A 206 -2.79 4.04 -4.90
N ALA A 207 -3.91 4.39 -4.27
CA ALA A 207 -4.92 5.23 -4.90
C ALA A 207 -4.38 6.57 -5.39
N CYS A 208 -4.85 7.03 -6.54
CA CYS A 208 -4.48 8.30 -7.14
C CYS A 208 -2.96 8.50 -7.34
N ASN A 209 -2.19 7.42 -7.55
CA ASN A 209 -0.82 7.53 -8.04
C ASN A 209 -0.80 7.88 -9.52
N LEU A 210 -0.89 9.18 -9.82
CA LEU A 210 -1.06 9.67 -11.18
C LEU A 210 0.17 9.46 -12.08
N ASN A 211 1.32 9.06 -11.55
CA ASN A 211 2.51 8.78 -12.35
C ASN A 211 2.81 7.28 -12.51
N LEU A 212 2.12 6.41 -11.75
CA LEU A 212 2.43 4.99 -11.72
C LEU A 212 2.05 4.37 -13.06
N ARG A 213 3.05 3.87 -13.79
CA ARG A 213 2.88 3.26 -15.12
C ARG A 213 2.93 1.76 -15.10
N GLU A 214 3.76 1.23 -14.21
CA GLU A 214 3.98 -0.21 -14.07
C GLU A 214 4.03 -0.60 -12.60
N ILE A 215 3.37 -1.71 -12.27
CA ILE A 215 3.55 -2.36 -10.97
C ILE A 215 3.43 -3.87 -11.07
N THR A 216 4.24 -4.56 -10.28
CA THR A 216 4.19 -6.01 -10.10
C THR A 216 3.58 -6.34 -8.75
N ILE A 217 2.49 -7.11 -8.72
CA ILE A 217 1.93 -7.70 -7.50
C ILE A 217 2.65 -9.04 -7.24
N PRO A 218 3.35 -9.20 -6.09
CA PRO A 218 4.05 -10.42 -5.73
C PRO A 218 3.13 -11.63 -5.59
N GLU A 219 3.73 -12.82 -5.66
CA GLU A 219 3.00 -14.09 -5.65
C GLU A 219 2.20 -14.36 -4.37
N ASN A 220 2.68 -13.84 -3.24
CA ASN A 220 2.14 -14.12 -1.91
C ASN A 220 0.97 -13.20 -1.53
N VAL A 221 0.65 -12.20 -2.37
CA VAL A 221 -0.47 -11.28 -2.11
C VAL A 221 -1.79 -11.97 -2.48
N GLU A 222 -2.46 -12.52 -1.47
CA GLU A 222 -3.71 -13.29 -1.65
C GLU A 222 -4.95 -12.41 -1.80
N TYR A 223 -5.00 -11.27 -1.09
CA TYR A 223 -6.18 -10.41 -1.00
C TYR A 223 -5.81 -8.94 -1.20
N PHE A 224 -6.61 -8.23 -1.99
CA PHE A 224 -6.52 -6.78 -2.15
C PHE A 224 -7.83 -6.21 -2.70
N ILE A 225 -8.16 -4.97 -2.32
CA ILE A 225 -9.40 -4.31 -2.70
C ILE A 225 -9.08 -3.02 -3.45
N GLU A 226 -9.22 -3.01 -4.77
CA GLU A 226 -9.03 -1.81 -5.59
C GLU A 226 -7.70 -1.06 -5.30
N PRO A 227 -6.54 -1.75 -5.20
CA PRO A 227 -5.31 -1.14 -4.68
C PRO A 227 -4.83 0.06 -5.52
N PHE A 228 -5.28 0.19 -6.76
CA PHE A 228 -4.84 1.20 -7.72
C PHE A 228 -5.98 2.14 -8.16
N TYR A 229 -7.00 2.32 -7.32
CA TYR A 229 -8.10 3.24 -7.60
C TYR A 229 -7.58 4.63 -8.06
N GLY A 230 -7.93 5.09 -9.27
CA GLY A 230 -7.49 6.40 -9.75
C GLY A 230 -6.04 6.50 -10.21
N CYS A 231 -5.38 5.37 -10.47
CA CYS A 231 -4.09 5.35 -11.17
C CYS A 231 -4.29 5.51 -12.68
N ASP A 232 -4.66 6.71 -13.12
CA ASP A 232 -5.09 6.99 -14.50
C ASP A 232 -4.00 6.81 -15.57
N ASN A 233 -2.73 6.71 -15.18
CA ASN A 233 -1.60 6.48 -16.10
C ASN A 233 -1.00 5.07 -15.99
N LEU A 234 -1.67 4.14 -15.29
CA LEU A 234 -1.23 2.76 -15.23
C LEU A 234 -1.37 2.12 -16.61
N GLU A 235 -0.27 1.62 -17.17
CA GLU A 235 -0.21 1.00 -18.50
C GLU A 235 -0.01 -0.51 -18.38
N THR A 236 0.80 -0.94 -17.42
CA THR A 236 1.21 -2.34 -17.23
C THR A 236 0.95 -2.77 -15.79
N LEU A 237 0.21 -3.86 -15.63
CA LEU A 237 0.07 -4.54 -14.35
C LEU A 237 0.53 -5.98 -14.48
N ILE A 238 1.48 -6.39 -13.63
CA ILE A 238 2.01 -7.74 -13.62
C ILE A 238 1.50 -8.46 -12.37
N LEU A 239 0.83 -9.60 -12.56
CA LEU A 239 0.30 -10.41 -11.46
C LEU A 239 1.08 -11.73 -11.38
N LEU A 240 1.89 -11.90 -10.33
CA LEU A 240 2.66 -13.13 -10.09
C LEU A 240 1.91 -14.17 -9.26
N ARG A 241 0.73 -13.82 -8.75
CA ARG A 241 -0.11 -14.69 -7.93
C ARG A 241 -0.73 -15.83 -8.74
N GLU A 242 -1.05 -16.92 -8.05
CA GLU A 242 -1.96 -17.95 -8.56
C GLU A 242 -3.41 -17.65 -8.15
N ILE A 243 -4.35 -17.58 -9.09
CA ILE A 243 -5.78 -17.49 -8.76
C ILE A 243 -6.27 -18.84 -8.20
N ASN A 244 -6.81 -18.84 -6.98
CA ASN A 244 -7.51 -19.99 -6.41
C ASN A 244 -9.02 -19.97 -6.74
N ILE A 245 -9.40 -20.73 -7.78
CA ILE A 245 -10.79 -20.86 -8.26
C ILE A 245 -11.73 -21.49 -7.23
N ASN A 246 -11.22 -22.36 -6.36
CA ASN A 246 -12.05 -23.09 -5.41
C ASN A 246 -12.61 -22.17 -4.32
N LEU A 247 -11.90 -21.08 -4.00
CA LEU A 247 -12.40 -20.03 -3.13
C LEU A 247 -13.64 -19.36 -3.76
N TYR A 248 -13.57 -19.05 -5.06
CA TYR A 248 -14.65 -18.42 -5.84
C TYR A 248 -15.93 -19.26 -5.90
N GLN A 249 -15.83 -20.57 -6.14
CA GLN A 249 -17.02 -21.44 -6.20
C GLN A 249 -17.72 -21.64 -4.84
N SER A 250 -17.01 -21.39 -3.73
CA SER A 250 -17.52 -21.57 -2.37
C SER A 250 -18.19 -20.32 -1.77
N LEU A 251 -17.92 -19.12 -2.31
CA LEU A 251 -18.30 -17.83 -1.73
C LEU A 251 -19.63 -17.25 -2.26
N GLY A 252 -20.57 -18.08 -2.72
CA GLY A 252 -21.83 -17.63 -3.36
C GLY A 252 -22.43 -16.31 -2.83
N GLU A 253 -22.77 -15.38 -3.74
CA GLU A 253 -23.29 -14.01 -3.49
C GLU A 253 -22.57 -13.15 -2.42
N LEU A 254 -21.39 -13.53 -1.93
CA LEU A 254 -20.52 -12.59 -1.23
C LEU A 254 -19.77 -11.78 -2.28
N LYS A 255 -20.10 -10.49 -2.33
CA LYS A 255 -19.40 -9.45 -3.08
C LYS A 255 -17.90 -9.54 -2.78
N ASP A 256 -17.17 -10.22 -3.66
CA ASP A 256 -15.80 -10.65 -3.46
C ASP A 256 -14.81 -9.50 -3.26
N TRP A 257 -14.08 -9.49 -2.15
CA TRP A 257 -13.11 -8.45 -1.79
C TRP A 257 -11.79 -8.55 -2.58
N ASN A 258 -11.85 -9.06 -3.82
CA ASN A 258 -10.73 -9.29 -4.74
C ASN A 258 -10.93 -8.56 -6.08
N TYR A 259 -11.60 -7.41 -6.07
CA TYR A 259 -11.76 -6.60 -7.27
C TYR A 259 -10.48 -5.82 -7.55
N LEU A 260 -9.79 -6.15 -8.64
CA LEU A 260 -8.97 -5.15 -9.32
C LEU A 260 -9.97 -4.19 -9.97
N HIS A 261 -10.30 -3.12 -9.30
CA HIS A 261 -11.12 -2.04 -9.85
C HIS A 261 -10.18 -0.85 -9.98
N LEU A 262 -9.82 -0.51 -11.21
CA LEU A 262 -8.91 0.61 -11.47
C LEU A 262 -9.69 1.95 -11.52
N LEU A 263 -10.99 1.94 -11.88
CA LEU A 263 -12.05 2.96 -11.78
C LEU A 263 -13.22 2.57 -12.73
N HIS A 264 -14.37 3.27 -12.71
CA HIS A 264 -15.53 3.00 -13.59
C HIS A 264 -15.39 3.61 -15.01
N GLU A 265 -14.41 4.48 -15.25
CA GLU A 265 -14.18 5.19 -16.52
C GLU A 265 -12.67 5.37 -16.76
N HIS A 266 -12.02 4.38 -17.37
CA HIS A 266 -10.60 4.45 -17.73
C HIS A 266 -10.36 5.30 -18.98
N PRO A 267 -9.44 6.29 -18.96
CA PRO A 267 -8.98 6.95 -20.18
C PRO A 267 -7.87 6.17 -20.92
N THR A 268 -7.18 5.25 -20.25
CA THR A 268 -5.95 4.54 -20.71
C THR A 268 -6.18 3.04 -20.82
N GLU A 269 -5.59 2.42 -21.85
CA GLU A 269 -5.64 0.98 -22.05
C GLU A 269 -4.63 0.28 -21.15
N VAL A 270 -5.09 -0.51 -20.16
CA VAL A 270 -4.23 -1.25 -19.24
C VAL A 270 -3.98 -2.65 -19.79
N THR A 271 -2.71 -3.05 -19.90
CA THR A 271 -2.31 -4.42 -20.19
C THR A 271 -1.99 -5.15 -18.90
N VAL A 272 -2.69 -6.26 -18.64
CA VAL A 272 -2.45 -7.12 -17.48
C VAL A 272 -1.68 -8.34 -17.93
N TYR A 273 -0.49 -8.54 -17.35
CA TYR A 273 0.31 -9.74 -17.56
C TYR A 273 0.11 -10.73 -16.42
N VAL A 274 -0.12 -11.99 -16.78
CA VAL A 274 -0.42 -13.08 -15.84
C VAL A 274 0.46 -14.28 -16.15
N THR A 275 0.69 -15.15 -15.17
CA THR A 275 1.53 -16.34 -15.35
C THR A 275 1.07 -17.19 -16.54
N ASP A 276 2.02 -17.66 -17.35
CA ASP A 276 1.74 -18.33 -18.63
C ASP A 276 0.78 -19.52 -18.47
N ASN A 277 1.00 -20.33 -17.43
CA ASN A 277 0.22 -21.51 -17.05
C ASN A 277 -1.22 -21.19 -16.60
N ARG A 278 -1.59 -19.92 -16.38
CA ARG A 278 -2.91 -19.49 -15.92
C ARG A 278 -3.63 -18.55 -16.89
N LEU A 279 -3.07 -18.27 -18.07
CA LEU A 279 -3.70 -17.39 -19.07
C LEU A 279 -5.15 -17.80 -19.39
N ALA A 280 -5.38 -19.10 -19.60
CA ALA A 280 -6.71 -19.64 -19.88
C ALA A 280 -7.70 -19.36 -18.72
N LEU A 281 -7.23 -19.48 -17.47
CA LEU A 281 -8.05 -19.21 -16.29
C LEU A 281 -8.44 -17.74 -16.18
N TYR A 282 -7.47 -16.84 -16.34
CA TYR A 282 -7.74 -15.39 -16.34
C TYR A 282 -8.66 -14.99 -17.49
N SER A 283 -8.60 -15.70 -18.62
CA SER A 283 -9.48 -15.49 -19.78
C SER A 283 -10.92 -15.95 -19.49
N GLU A 284 -11.13 -17.00 -18.70
CA GLU A 284 -12.46 -17.47 -18.28
C GLU A 284 -13.16 -16.51 -17.31
N VAL A 285 -12.39 -15.84 -16.43
CA VAL A 285 -12.91 -14.82 -15.52
C VAL A 285 -12.88 -13.41 -16.11
N ALA A 286 -12.52 -13.26 -17.39
CA ALA A 286 -12.28 -11.97 -18.04
C ALA A 286 -13.49 -11.02 -17.99
N GLU A 287 -14.73 -11.52 -17.93
CA GLU A 287 -15.94 -10.70 -17.76
C GLU A 287 -15.89 -9.79 -16.52
N PHE A 288 -15.19 -10.20 -15.46
CA PHE A 288 -14.98 -9.39 -14.26
C PHE A 288 -13.88 -8.33 -14.43
N TRP A 289 -12.94 -8.59 -15.34
CA TRP A 289 -11.81 -7.72 -15.65
C TRP A 289 -12.10 -6.76 -16.80
N GLN A 290 -13.23 -6.90 -17.49
CA GLN A 290 -13.63 -6.02 -18.61
C GLN A 290 -13.75 -4.54 -18.20
N ASN A 291 -13.94 -4.24 -16.92
CA ASN A 291 -13.95 -2.87 -16.40
C ASN A 291 -12.54 -2.37 -16.02
N THR A 292 -11.50 -3.19 -16.16
CA THR A 292 -10.19 -2.98 -15.54
C THR A 292 -9.03 -3.14 -16.52
N ALA A 293 -9.03 -4.19 -17.33
CA ALA A 293 -7.96 -4.49 -18.28
C ALA A 293 -8.49 -4.32 -19.70
N SER A 294 -7.73 -3.63 -20.54
CA SER A 294 -7.97 -3.57 -21.99
C SER A 294 -7.43 -4.80 -22.69
N THR A 295 -6.39 -5.43 -22.16
CA THR A 295 -5.80 -6.66 -22.71
C THR A 295 -5.20 -7.50 -21.57
N ILE A 296 -5.34 -8.82 -21.66
CA ILE A 296 -4.69 -9.79 -20.75
C ILE A 296 -3.73 -10.63 -21.59
N LEU A 297 -2.44 -10.64 -21.22
CA LEU A 297 -1.38 -11.37 -21.92
C LEU A 297 -0.62 -12.29 -20.95
N PRO A 298 0.00 -13.37 -21.44
CA PRO A 298 0.92 -14.16 -20.63
C PRO A 298 2.19 -13.34 -20.31
N LEU A 299 2.85 -13.60 -19.18
CA LEU A 299 4.12 -12.96 -18.80
C LEU A 299 5.15 -13.05 -19.94
N SER A 300 5.13 -14.14 -20.70
CA SER A 300 6.02 -14.36 -21.85
C SER A 300 5.80 -13.46 -23.06
N GLU A 301 4.86 -12.51 -22.98
CA GLU A 301 4.64 -11.46 -23.98
C GLU A 301 5.00 -10.06 -23.47
N ILE A 302 5.57 -9.93 -22.27
CA ILE A 302 6.04 -8.64 -21.74
C ILE A 302 7.06 -8.02 -22.73
N PRO A 303 6.82 -6.79 -23.23
CA PRO A 303 7.69 -6.15 -24.21
C PRO A 303 9.00 -5.65 -23.56
N LYS A 304 9.97 -6.57 -23.42
CA LYS A 304 11.41 -6.42 -23.04
C LYS A 304 11.80 -6.78 -21.59
N ASP A 305 13.09 -7.12 -21.48
CA ASP A 305 13.92 -7.49 -20.32
C ASP A 305 13.50 -8.75 -19.55
N ILE A 306 12.99 -9.76 -20.26
CA ILE A 306 12.97 -11.13 -19.74
C ILE A 306 14.42 -11.60 -19.57
N ILE A 307 14.83 -11.78 -18.31
CA ILE A 307 16.13 -12.37 -17.98
C ILE A 307 16.10 -13.82 -18.45
N ALA A 308 17.05 -14.21 -19.30
CA ALA A 308 17.17 -15.60 -19.75
C ALA A 308 17.34 -16.52 -18.53
N GLY A 309 16.45 -17.51 -18.45
CA GLY A 309 16.35 -18.44 -17.34
C GLY A 309 15.60 -17.94 -16.11
N ASP A 310 15.12 -16.70 -16.04
CA ASP A 310 14.26 -16.26 -14.93
C ASP A 310 12.82 -16.79 -15.14
N VAL A 311 12.62 -18.06 -14.78
CA VAL A 311 11.36 -18.77 -15.01
C VAL A 311 10.34 -18.50 -13.89
N ASN A 312 10.80 -17.97 -12.75
CA ASN A 312 9.95 -17.54 -11.64
C ASN A 312 9.58 -16.05 -11.69
N TYR A 313 10.11 -15.31 -12.67
CA TYR A 313 9.96 -13.87 -12.90
C TYR A 313 10.24 -13.04 -11.65
N ASP A 314 11.29 -13.41 -10.95
CA ASP A 314 11.72 -12.77 -9.72
C ASP A 314 12.82 -11.73 -9.95
N GLN A 315 13.07 -11.44 -11.23
CA GLN A 315 14.07 -10.55 -11.82
C GLN A 315 15.51 -10.98 -11.54
N THR A 316 15.72 -12.25 -11.20
CA THR A 316 17.06 -12.80 -10.98
C THR A 316 17.17 -14.22 -11.55
N LEU A 317 18.33 -14.55 -12.15
CA LEU A 317 18.64 -15.94 -12.52
C LEU A 317 19.30 -16.65 -11.32
N SER A 318 18.61 -17.62 -10.73
CA SER A 318 19.01 -18.27 -9.49
C SER A 318 18.81 -19.79 -9.47
N ILE A 319 19.26 -20.45 -8.39
CA ILE A 319 19.00 -21.88 -8.18
C ILE A 319 17.50 -22.18 -8.09
N SER A 320 16.69 -21.23 -7.63
CA SER A 320 15.24 -21.36 -7.56
C SER A 320 14.65 -21.60 -8.94
N ASP A 321 15.18 -20.93 -9.97
CA ASP A 321 14.76 -21.07 -11.36
C ASP A 321 15.08 -22.45 -11.92
N ILE A 322 16.28 -22.98 -11.63
CA ILE A 322 16.64 -24.36 -11.99
C ILE A 322 15.63 -25.35 -11.39
N ILE A 323 15.29 -25.17 -10.11
CA ILE A 323 14.36 -26.06 -9.42
C ILE A 323 12.97 -25.96 -10.04
N MET A 324 12.52 -24.75 -10.35
CA MET A 324 11.21 -24.50 -10.96
C MET A 324 11.13 -25.07 -12.38
N LEU A 325 12.12 -24.78 -13.23
CA LEU A 325 12.17 -25.33 -14.60
C LEU A 325 12.27 -26.86 -14.59
N GLN A 326 13.07 -27.44 -13.70
CA GLN A 326 13.17 -28.89 -13.56
C GLN A 326 11.83 -29.53 -13.19
N LYS A 327 11.07 -28.91 -12.27
CA LYS A 327 9.71 -29.36 -11.94
C LYS A 327 8.75 -29.13 -13.12
N GLY A 328 8.88 -28.00 -13.82
CA GLY A 328 8.11 -27.62 -14.99
C GLY A 328 8.17 -28.64 -16.12
N LEU A 329 9.38 -29.14 -16.42
CA LEU A 329 9.60 -30.19 -17.42
C LEU A 329 8.89 -31.51 -17.09
N ALA A 330 8.58 -31.77 -15.81
CA ALA A 330 7.78 -32.92 -15.39
C ALA A 330 6.28 -32.59 -15.30
N ASN A 331 5.96 -31.37 -14.90
CA ASN A 331 4.61 -30.82 -14.83
C ASN A 331 4.63 -29.29 -15.01
N TYR A 332 4.09 -28.79 -16.13
CA TYR A 332 4.10 -27.38 -16.55
C TYR A 332 3.52 -26.41 -15.51
N ASP A 333 2.67 -26.88 -14.60
CA ASP A 333 1.89 -26.05 -13.68
C ASP A 333 2.72 -25.17 -12.74
N CYS A 334 4.01 -25.44 -12.54
CA CYS A 334 4.82 -24.73 -11.56
C CYS A 334 5.73 -23.65 -12.15
N VAL A 335 5.72 -23.42 -13.48
CA VAL A 335 6.56 -22.39 -14.12
C VAL A 335 5.72 -21.16 -14.46
N LYS A 336 6.19 -19.97 -14.10
CA LYS A 336 5.48 -18.71 -14.32
C LYS A 336 5.75 -18.12 -15.70
N MET A 337 7.02 -18.12 -16.09
CA MET A 337 7.54 -17.57 -17.34
C MET A 337 8.19 -18.70 -18.13
N TRP A 338 7.38 -19.46 -18.89
CA TRP A 338 7.89 -20.66 -19.57
C TRP A 338 8.93 -20.31 -20.61
N LYS A 339 8.68 -19.27 -21.42
CA LYS A 339 9.60 -18.84 -22.48
C LYS A 339 10.95 -18.34 -21.96
N ALA A 340 11.05 -17.85 -20.73
CA ALA A 340 12.36 -17.51 -20.15
C ALA A 340 13.26 -18.73 -20.01
N GLY A 341 12.68 -19.93 -19.89
CA GLY A 341 13.41 -21.18 -19.84
C GLY A 341 14.02 -21.61 -21.17
N ASP A 342 13.76 -20.92 -22.29
CA ASP A 342 14.38 -21.20 -23.59
C ASP A 342 15.78 -20.57 -23.62
N MET A 343 16.78 -21.38 -23.23
CA MET A 343 18.16 -20.92 -23.05
C MET A 343 18.96 -20.99 -24.35
N ASP A 344 18.52 -21.76 -25.34
CA ASP A 344 19.18 -21.88 -26.64
C ASP A 344 18.48 -21.14 -27.78
N GLY A 345 17.29 -20.59 -27.54
CA GLY A 345 16.52 -19.74 -28.45
C GLY A 345 15.81 -20.53 -29.56
N ASN A 346 15.54 -21.82 -29.36
CA ASN A 346 14.91 -22.70 -30.35
C ASN A 346 13.38 -22.78 -30.24
N GLU A 347 12.77 -22.02 -29.32
CA GLU A 347 11.34 -21.99 -28.99
C GLU A 347 10.77 -23.28 -28.35
N ASP A 348 11.63 -24.24 -27.98
CA ASP A 348 11.30 -25.53 -27.36
C ASP A 348 12.08 -25.74 -26.05
N VAL A 349 11.45 -25.31 -24.95
CA VAL A 349 12.00 -25.47 -23.60
C VAL A 349 12.01 -26.93 -23.18
N ASN A 350 13.19 -27.50 -23.05
CA ASN A 350 13.38 -28.91 -22.74
C ASN A 350 14.58 -29.15 -21.78
N ILE A 351 15.05 -30.40 -21.69
CA ILE A 351 16.13 -30.78 -20.77
C ILE A 351 17.48 -30.12 -21.13
N PHE A 352 17.70 -29.76 -22.40
CA PHE A 352 18.93 -29.11 -22.84
C PHE A 352 19.03 -27.68 -22.30
N ASP A 353 17.92 -26.95 -22.25
CA ASP A 353 17.88 -25.62 -21.64
C ASP A 353 18.22 -25.67 -20.15
N LEU A 354 17.67 -26.65 -19.43
CA LEU A 354 18.01 -26.85 -18.01
C LEU A 354 19.50 -27.10 -17.81
N ILE A 355 20.18 -27.75 -18.76
CA ILE A 355 21.64 -27.97 -18.72
C ILE A 355 22.39 -26.65 -18.95
N ILE A 356 21.95 -25.83 -19.91
CA ILE A 356 22.53 -24.52 -20.20
C ILE A 356 22.38 -23.60 -18.98
N MET A 357 21.17 -23.49 -18.44
CA MET A 357 20.85 -22.73 -17.24
C MET A 357 21.73 -23.11 -16.04
N LYS A 358 21.89 -24.42 -15.78
CA LYS A 358 22.80 -24.92 -14.72
C LYS A 358 24.23 -24.47 -14.94
N ARG A 359 24.70 -24.47 -16.18
CA ARG A 359 26.06 -24.06 -16.52
C ARG A 359 26.26 -22.57 -16.32
N GLU A 360 25.30 -21.73 -16.69
CA GLU A 360 25.39 -20.29 -16.50
C GLU A 360 25.47 -19.89 -15.03
N ILE A 361 24.61 -20.46 -14.18
CA ILE A 361 24.65 -20.21 -12.72
C ILE A 361 25.96 -20.71 -12.09
N ILE A 362 26.50 -21.84 -12.55
CA ILE A 362 27.81 -22.30 -12.05
C ILE A 362 28.93 -21.33 -12.44
N ASN A 363 28.92 -20.81 -13.68
CA ASN A 363 29.93 -19.87 -14.15
C ASN A 363 29.84 -18.50 -13.48
N SER A 364 28.66 -18.07 -13.01
CA SER A 364 28.51 -16.81 -12.28
C SER A 364 29.03 -16.88 -10.83
N LEU A 365 29.24 -18.09 -10.31
CA LEU A 365 29.78 -18.35 -8.96
C LEU A 365 31.31 -18.54 -8.95
N SER A 366 31.96 -18.63 -10.11
CA SER A 366 33.41 -18.84 -10.30
C SER A 366 34.13 -17.57 -10.68
#